data_AF-A0A0W0YLE7-F1
#
_entry.id   AF-A0A0W0YLE7-F1
#
_cell.length_a   1.000
_cell.length_b   1.000
_cell.length_c   1.000
_cell.angle_alpha   90.00
_cell.angle_beta   90.00
_cell.angle_gamma   90.00
#
_symmetry.space_group_name_H-M   'P 1'
#
loop_
_entity.id
_entity.type
_entity.pdbx_description
1 polymer ?
#
loop_
_entity_poly.entity_id
_entity_poly.type
_entity_poly.pdbx_seq_one_letter_code
_entity_poly.pdbx_strand_id
1 'polypeptide(L)'
;MKKALSALTAALLFAAINPLEASRDSVSSAEVNGTFLMHFSGKFKDFSNKLTVKAKGGGKLDIDFELAYPYEVNNEPMANTGELSGEASISGDTAIYQSDEYGHCKITLVFTKPGEVNVTQEGTDADCGFGHNVYANGTYHKS
;
A
#
# COMPACT_ATOMS: atom_id res chain seq x y z
N MET A 1 71.20 -8.73 -16.10
CA MET A 1 70.12 -9.58 -15.55
C MET A 1 69.85 -9.12 -14.12
N LYS A 2 68.70 -8.69 -13.61
CA LYS A 2 67.31 -8.46 -14.06
C LYS A 2 66.78 -7.35 -13.12
N LYS A 3 66.07 -6.33 -13.64
CA LYS A 3 65.37 -5.32 -12.82
C LYS A 3 64.05 -5.93 -12.35
N ALA A 4 63.79 -5.97 -11.04
CA ALA A 4 62.50 -6.36 -10.50
C ALA A 4 61.61 -5.12 -10.39
N LEU A 5 60.59 -5.05 -11.23
CA LEU A 5 59.54 -4.03 -11.19
C LEU A 5 58.44 -4.57 -10.27
N SER A 6 58.26 -3.95 -9.09
CA SER A 6 57.18 -4.33 -8.17
C SER A 6 55.93 -3.51 -8.53
N ALA A 7 54.89 -4.19 -9.03
CA ALA A 7 53.61 -3.57 -9.37
C ALA A 7 52.73 -3.48 -8.12
N LEU A 8 52.41 -2.26 -7.68
CA LEU A 8 51.45 -2.01 -6.60
C LEU A 8 50.03 -2.09 -7.19
N THR A 9 49.28 -3.13 -6.86
CA THR A 9 47.87 -3.27 -7.26
C THR A 9 47.00 -2.55 -6.22
N ALA A 10 46.37 -1.44 -6.61
CA ALA A 10 45.39 -0.75 -5.77
C ALA A 10 44.03 -1.46 -5.88
N ALA A 11 43.58 -2.09 -4.80
CA ALA A 11 42.24 -2.66 -4.70
C ALA A 11 41.24 -1.53 -4.35
N LEU A 12 40.43 -1.12 -5.33
CA LEU A 12 39.28 -0.22 -5.12
C LEU A 12 38.13 -1.02 -4.52
N LEU A 13 37.86 -0.82 -3.23
CA LEU A 13 36.67 -1.30 -2.54
C LEU A 13 35.46 -0.48 -3.02
N PHE A 14 34.61 -1.06 -3.86
CA PHE A 14 33.28 -0.51 -4.12
C PHE A 14 32.40 -0.76 -2.89
N ALA A 15 32.18 0.27 -2.09
CA ALA A 15 31.11 0.27 -1.10
C ALA A 15 29.77 0.25 -1.87
N ALA A 16 29.03 -0.85 -1.77
CA ALA A 16 27.66 -0.93 -2.26
C ALA A 16 26.80 0.05 -1.44
N ILE A 17 26.46 1.19 -2.03
CA ILE A 17 25.45 2.10 -1.49
C ILE A 17 24.11 1.41 -1.74
N ASN A 18 23.62 0.64 -0.76
CA ASN A 18 22.23 0.24 -0.78
C ASN A 18 21.40 1.52 -0.61
N PRO A 19 20.51 1.89 -1.55
CA PRO A 19 19.54 2.93 -1.27
C PRO A 19 18.64 2.40 -0.17
N LEU A 20 18.86 2.88 1.05
CA LEU A 20 17.89 2.77 2.12
C LEU A 20 16.63 3.47 1.59
N GLU A 21 15.54 2.73 1.40
CA GLU A 21 14.26 3.33 1.02
C GLU A 21 13.97 4.46 2.01
N ALA A 22 13.99 5.69 1.52
CA ALA A 22 13.81 6.86 2.36
C ALA A 22 12.36 6.91 2.82
N SER A 23 12.09 6.34 3.99
CA SER A 23 10.86 6.64 4.73
C SER A 23 10.82 8.14 4.97
N ARG A 24 9.68 8.75 4.65
CA ARG A 24 9.55 10.20 4.68
C ARG A 24 9.12 10.62 6.08
N ASP A 25 9.81 11.62 6.63
CA ASP A 25 9.55 12.12 7.99
C ASP A 25 8.08 12.52 8.22
N SER A 26 7.37 12.98 7.19
CA SER A 26 5.92 13.21 7.23
C SER A 26 5.28 13.39 5.84
N VAL A 27 3.96 13.22 5.78
CA VAL A 27 3.11 13.56 4.62
C VAL A 27 2.16 14.72 4.94
N SER A 28 1.85 15.55 3.95
CA SER A 28 0.93 16.68 4.12
C SER A 28 -0.54 16.27 4.00
N SER A 29 -1.45 17.07 4.54
CA SER A 29 -2.90 16.84 4.37
C SER A 29 -3.33 16.85 2.90
N ALA A 30 -2.74 17.71 2.08
CA ALA A 30 -3.02 17.77 0.64
C ALA A 30 -2.60 16.50 -0.09
N GLU A 31 -1.53 15.85 0.38
CA GLU A 31 -1.04 14.63 -0.21
C GLU A 31 -1.96 13.45 0.10
N VAL A 32 -2.32 13.28 1.38
CA VAL A 32 -3.16 12.17 1.83
C VAL A 32 -4.62 12.33 1.43
N ASN A 33 -5.14 13.55 1.30
CA ASN A 33 -6.53 13.77 0.92
C ASN A 33 -6.80 13.36 -0.52
N GLY A 34 -7.79 12.51 -0.74
CA GLY A 34 -8.29 12.20 -2.08
C GLY A 34 -8.83 10.79 -2.21
N THR A 35 -9.10 10.40 -3.46
CA THR A 35 -9.50 9.06 -3.83
C THR A 35 -8.34 8.40 -4.56
N PHE A 36 -8.03 7.17 -4.16
CA PHE A 36 -6.98 6.34 -4.70
C PHE A 36 -7.62 5.07 -5.27
N LEU A 37 -7.18 4.66 -6.46
CA LEU A 37 -7.70 3.51 -7.18
C LEU A 37 -6.60 2.47 -7.38
N MET A 38 -6.96 1.20 -7.16
CA MET A 38 -6.18 0.05 -7.61
C MET A 38 -6.96 -0.63 -8.72
N HIS A 39 -6.50 -0.46 -9.95
CA HIS A 39 -7.10 -1.13 -11.10
C HIS A 39 -6.63 -2.58 -11.19
N PHE A 40 -7.56 -3.49 -11.47
CA PHE A 40 -7.21 -4.85 -11.84
C PHE A 40 -6.62 -4.86 -13.26
N SER A 41 -5.96 -5.96 -13.63
CA SER A 41 -5.33 -6.13 -14.94
C SER A 41 -5.94 -7.29 -15.73
N GLY A 42 -5.59 -7.39 -17.01
CA GLY A 42 -6.06 -8.46 -17.88
C GLY A 42 -7.58 -8.42 -18.08
N LYS A 43 -8.23 -9.58 -17.91
CA LYS A 43 -9.69 -9.74 -18.12
C LYS A 43 -10.55 -8.92 -17.17
N PHE A 44 -10.02 -8.51 -16.01
CA PHE A 44 -10.76 -7.75 -15.02
C PHE A 44 -10.41 -6.26 -15.01
N LYS A 45 -9.79 -5.74 -16.08
CA LYS A 45 -9.33 -4.34 -16.20
C LYS A 45 -10.41 -3.27 -15.94
N ASP A 46 -11.68 -3.65 -16.06
CA ASP A 46 -12.81 -2.75 -15.85
C ASP A 46 -13.27 -2.72 -14.37
N PHE A 47 -12.66 -3.53 -13.52
CA PHE A 47 -12.81 -3.49 -12.06
C PHE A 47 -11.70 -2.67 -11.40
N SER A 48 -11.99 -2.14 -10.22
CA SER A 48 -11.02 -1.47 -9.37
C SER A 48 -11.42 -1.55 -7.90
N ASN A 49 -10.44 -1.51 -7.01
CA ASN A 49 -10.67 -1.17 -5.61
C ASN A 49 -10.47 0.34 -5.42
N LYS A 50 -11.23 0.92 -4.51
CA LYS A 50 -11.21 2.35 -4.20
C LYS A 50 -10.93 2.57 -2.71
N LEU A 51 -10.04 3.52 -2.45
CA LEU A 51 -9.74 4.04 -1.11
C LEU A 51 -9.95 5.55 -1.14
N THR A 52 -10.84 6.07 -0.30
CA THR A 52 -10.99 7.50 -0.06
C THR A 52 -10.40 7.86 1.28
N VAL A 53 -9.58 8.92 1.33
CA VAL A 53 -8.90 9.39 2.53
C VAL A 53 -9.21 10.87 2.76
N LYS A 54 -9.56 11.21 4.00
CA LYS A 54 -9.79 12.59 4.47
C LYS A 54 -9.03 12.84 5.77
N ALA A 55 -8.06 13.74 5.74
CA ALA A 55 -7.35 14.22 6.91
C ALA A 55 -8.26 15.07 7.80
N LYS A 56 -8.29 14.76 9.09
CA LYS A 56 -9.08 15.47 10.11
C LYS A 56 -8.26 16.47 10.93
N GLY A 57 -6.93 16.43 10.78
CA GLY A 57 -5.99 17.04 11.71
C GLY A 57 -5.71 16.12 12.91
N GLY A 58 -4.79 16.54 13.78
CA GLY A 58 -4.45 15.78 15.00
C GLY A 58 -3.87 14.38 14.77
N GLY A 59 -3.28 14.12 13.60
CA GLY A 59 -2.75 12.80 13.25
C GLY A 59 -3.84 11.76 12.96
N LYS A 60 -5.02 12.19 12.47
CA LYS A 60 -6.15 11.32 12.16
C LYS A 60 -6.61 11.46 10.70
N LEU A 61 -7.01 10.34 10.12
CA LEU A 61 -7.63 10.22 8.81
C LEU A 61 -8.98 9.50 8.94
N ASP A 62 -10.02 10.00 8.29
CA ASP A 62 -11.15 9.15 7.92
C ASP A 62 -10.78 8.40 6.64
N ILE A 63 -10.92 7.07 6.66
CA ILE A 63 -10.69 6.18 5.52
C ILE A 63 -11.98 5.49 5.13
N ASP A 64 -12.13 5.22 3.85
CA ASP A 64 -13.29 4.54 3.28
C ASP A 64 -12.83 3.66 2.11
N PHE A 65 -13.11 2.37 2.19
CA PHE A 65 -12.77 1.36 1.21
C PHE A 65 -14.04 0.84 0.54
N GLU A 66 -14.02 0.78 -0.79
CA GLU A 66 -14.94 0.03 -1.62
C GLU A 66 -14.11 -0.96 -2.43
N LEU A 67 -14.19 -2.24 -2.07
CA LEU A 67 -13.31 -3.29 -2.57
C LEU A 67 -14.10 -4.31 -3.40
N ALA A 68 -13.42 -4.92 -4.35
CA ALA A 68 -13.90 -6.00 -5.18
C ALA A 68 -12.91 -7.16 -5.20
N TYR A 69 -13.45 -8.36 -5.37
CA TYR A 69 -12.72 -9.54 -5.81
C TYR A 69 -13.41 -10.07 -7.08
N PRO A 70 -12.90 -9.71 -8.28
CA PRO A 70 -13.50 -10.14 -9.52
C PRO A 70 -13.16 -11.60 -9.85
N TYR A 71 -14.15 -12.32 -10.39
CA TYR A 71 -14.04 -13.71 -10.81
C TYR A 71 -14.94 -13.96 -12.04
N GLU A 72 -14.96 -15.18 -12.56
CA GLU A 72 -15.80 -15.55 -13.72
C GLU A 72 -16.73 -16.69 -13.38
N VAL A 73 -17.96 -16.62 -13.90
CA VAL A 73 -18.92 -17.72 -13.93
C VAL A 73 -19.47 -17.81 -15.34
N ASN A 74 -19.34 -18.96 -15.99
CA ASN A 74 -19.80 -19.17 -17.38
C ASN A 74 -19.26 -18.13 -18.39
N ASN A 75 -18.00 -17.71 -18.22
CA ASN A 75 -17.33 -16.65 -19.01
C ASN A 75 -17.89 -15.23 -18.83
N GLU A 76 -18.76 -15.00 -17.84
CA GLU A 76 -19.23 -13.67 -17.47
C GLU A 76 -18.48 -13.17 -16.24
N PRO A 77 -18.00 -11.91 -16.25
CA PRO A 77 -17.31 -11.32 -15.11
C PRO A 77 -18.31 -11.03 -13.98
N MET A 78 -17.96 -11.51 -12.79
CA MET A 78 -18.66 -11.29 -11.53
C MET A 78 -17.69 -10.65 -10.54
N ALA A 79 -18.19 -10.11 -9.43
CA ALA A 79 -17.34 -9.69 -8.32
C ALA A 79 -18.04 -9.90 -6.98
N ASN A 80 -17.27 -10.36 -6.00
CA ASN A 80 -17.63 -10.18 -4.60
C ASN A 80 -17.19 -8.78 -4.19
N THR A 81 -17.92 -8.14 -3.30
CA THR A 81 -17.63 -6.78 -2.85
C THR A 81 -17.55 -6.73 -1.33
N GLY A 82 -16.76 -5.80 -0.82
CA GLY A 82 -16.61 -5.55 0.61
C GLY A 82 -16.32 -4.07 0.85
N GLU A 83 -16.81 -3.56 1.97
CA GLU A 83 -16.70 -2.14 2.33
C GLU A 83 -16.15 -2.00 3.74
N LEU A 84 -15.41 -0.93 3.99
CA LEU A 84 -14.95 -0.57 5.33
C LEU A 84 -14.75 0.94 5.42
N SER A 85 -15.37 1.56 6.43
CA SER A 85 -15.14 2.96 6.77
C SER A 85 -14.67 3.06 8.21
N GLY A 86 -13.72 3.94 8.49
CA GLY A 86 -13.17 4.06 9.83
C GLY A 86 -12.18 5.20 10.01
N GLU A 87 -11.70 5.36 11.24
CA GLU A 87 -10.65 6.33 11.57
C GLU A 87 -9.29 5.63 11.68
N ALA A 88 -8.34 6.06 10.86
CA ALA A 88 -6.94 5.65 10.97
C ALA A 88 -6.11 6.71 11.71
N SER A 89 -5.14 6.26 12.49
CA SER A 89 -4.14 7.14 13.10
C SER A 89 -2.90 7.19 12.21
N ILE A 90 -2.42 8.38 11.88
CA ILE A 90 -1.26 8.61 11.02
C ILE A 90 -0.09 9.21 11.79
N SER A 91 1.11 8.66 11.57
CA SER A 91 2.39 9.18 12.03
C SER A 91 3.41 9.07 10.90
N GLY A 92 4.11 10.16 10.60
CA GLY A 92 5.02 10.21 9.45
C GLY A 92 4.26 10.03 8.15
N ASP A 93 4.61 8.99 7.40
CA ASP A 93 4.00 8.57 6.12
C ASP A 93 3.08 7.34 6.26
N THR A 94 2.84 6.87 7.48
CA THR A 94 2.15 5.61 7.75
C THR A 94 0.89 5.84 8.57
N ALA A 95 -0.25 5.41 8.04
CA ALA A 95 -1.52 5.38 8.75
C ALA A 95 -1.94 3.95 9.08
N ILE A 96 -2.51 3.76 10.27
CA ILE A 96 -2.96 2.46 10.78
C ILE A 96 -4.42 2.57 11.20
N TYR A 97 -5.24 1.71 10.62
CA TYR A 97 -6.59 1.40 11.09
C TYR A 97 -6.57 0.01 11.75
N GLN A 98 -7.29 -0.15 12.85
CA GLN A 98 -7.44 -1.40 13.58
C GLN A 98 -8.89 -1.56 14.04
N SER A 99 -9.39 -2.79 13.98
CA SER A 99 -10.69 -3.17 14.54
C SER A 99 -10.64 -4.63 14.99
N ASP A 100 -11.42 -4.94 16.03
CA ASP A 100 -11.63 -6.30 16.52
C ASP A 100 -13.12 -6.73 16.38
N GLU A 101 -13.91 -6.03 15.55
CA GLU A 101 -15.36 -6.23 15.43
C GLU A 101 -15.73 -7.65 14.93
N TYR A 102 -15.05 -8.15 13.90
CA TYR A 102 -15.28 -9.47 13.31
C TYR A 102 -14.11 -10.44 13.53
N GLY A 103 -13.03 -9.96 14.12
CA GLY A 103 -11.74 -10.63 14.25
C GLY A 103 -10.64 -9.57 14.26
N HIS A 104 -9.40 -9.97 14.52
CA HIS A 104 -8.30 -9.01 14.55
C HIS A 104 -7.98 -8.54 13.12
N CYS A 105 -8.36 -7.31 12.82
CA CYS A 105 -8.10 -6.67 11.54
C CYS A 105 -7.21 -5.44 11.73
N LYS A 106 -6.15 -5.36 10.94
CA LYS A 106 -5.29 -4.18 10.86
C LYS A 106 -5.00 -3.84 9.40
N ILE A 107 -5.32 -2.61 9.02
CA ILE A 107 -4.99 -2.05 7.72
C ILE A 107 -3.90 -1.00 7.89
N THR A 108 -2.78 -1.18 7.19
CA THR A 108 -1.66 -0.24 7.17
C THR A 108 -1.59 0.43 5.81
N LEU A 109 -1.60 1.76 5.79
CA LEU A 109 -1.50 2.59 4.59
C LEU A 109 -0.16 3.31 4.66
N VAL A 110 0.72 3.05 3.70
CA VAL A 110 2.02 3.71 3.58
C VAL A 110 2.01 4.61 2.35
N PHE A 111 2.09 5.92 2.57
CA PHE A 111 2.14 6.93 1.50
C PHE A 111 3.57 7.01 0.93
N THR A 112 3.89 6.11 0.01
CA THR A 112 5.25 5.89 -0.51
C THR A 112 5.79 7.09 -1.28
N LYS A 113 4.92 7.77 -2.04
CA LYS A 113 5.24 8.99 -2.80
C LYS A 113 3.95 9.77 -3.09
N PRO A 114 4.03 11.06 -3.48
CA PRO A 114 2.84 11.82 -3.81
C PRO A 114 1.97 11.11 -4.85
N GLY A 115 0.72 10.86 -4.48
CA GLY A 115 -0.25 10.19 -5.35
C GLY A 115 -0.19 8.66 -5.33
N GLU A 116 0.59 8.04 -4.44
CA GLU A 116 0.65 6.58 -4.29
C GLU A 116 0.53 6.18 -2.82
N VAL A 117 -0.24 5.13 -2.57
CA VAL A 117 -0.37 4.52 -1.25
C VAL A 117 -0.29 3.00 -1.37
N ASN A 118 0.60 2.39 -0.59
CA ASN A 118 0.68 0.95 -0.46
C ASN A 118 -0.15 0.51 0.75
N VAL A 119 -1.08 -0.39 0.55
CA VAL A 119 -2.01 -0.88 1.56
C VAL A 119 -1.68 -2.33 1.88
N THR A 120 -1.52 -2.64 3.16
CA THR A 120 -1.41 -4.02 3.66
C THR A 120 -2.52 -4.31 4.66
N GLN A 121 -2.99 -5.55 4.66
CA GLN A 121 -3.95 -6.07 5.61
C GLN A 121 -3.31 -7.20 6.41
N GLU A 122 -3.48 -7.14 7.73
CA GLU A 122 -3.31 -8.26 8.65
C GLU A 122 -4.70 -8.69 9.13
N GLY A 123 -4.95 -10.00 9.16
CA GLY A 123 -6.30 -10.57 9.30
C GLY A 123 -6.84 -11.13 7.99
N THR A 124 -7.72 -12.13 8.08
CA THR A 124 -8.41 -12.70 6.92
C THR A 124 -9.46 -11.72 6.36
N ASP A 125 -10.00 -12.03 5.19
CA ASP A 125 -11.18 -11.34 4.64
C ASP A 125 -12.35 -11.31 5.63
N ALA A 126 -12.56 -12.40 6.37
CA ALA A 126 -13.59 -12.47 7.41
C ALA A 126 -13.25 -11.63 8.65
N ASP A 127 -12.00 -11.66 9.12
CA ASP A 127 -11.57 -10.86 10.29
C ASP A 127 -11.76 -9.36 10.06
N CYS A 128 -11.57 -8.91 8.81
CA CYS A 128 -11.79 -7.53 8.38
C CYS A 128 -13.22 -7.22 7.92
N GLY A 129 -14.15 -8.19 7.99
CA GLY A 129 -15.55 -8.00 7.62
C GLY A 129 -15.83 -7.92 6.11
N PHE A 130 -14.82 -8.14 5.25
CA PHE A 130 -14.97 -8.09 3.80
C PHE A 130 -15.57 -9.38 3.22
N GLY A 131 -15.10 -10.53 3.72
CA GLY A 131 -15.52 -11.86 3.28
C GLY A 131 -15.23 -12.20 1.81
N HIS A 132 -15.54 -13.44 1.43
CA HIS A 132 -15.56 -13.92 0.04
C HIS A 132 -14.33 -13.56 -0.83
N ASN A 133 -13.13 -13.63 -0.25
CA ASN A 133 -11.83 -13.31 -0.86
C ASN A 133 -11.60 -11.83 -1.19
N VAL A 134 -12.37 -10.93 -0.58
CA VAL A 134 -12.16 -9.49 -0.73
C VAL A 134 -11.11 -9.03 0.29
N TYR A 135 -10.03 -8.41 -0.21
CA TYR A 135 -8.88 -7.95 0.58
C TYR A 135 -8.49 -6.53 0.19
N ALA A 136 -8.01 -5.75 1.16
CA ALA A 136 -7.58 -4.36 0.94
C ALA A 136 -6.18 -4.24 0.32
N ASN A 137 -5.37 -5.32 0.35
CA ASN A 137 -3.97 -5.29 -0.06
C ASN A 137 -3.77 -4.76 -1.49
N GLY A 138 -2.74 -3.95 -1.66
CA GLY A 138 -2.28 -3.52 -2.98
C GLY A 138 -1.73 -2.11 -3.00
N THR A 139 -1.33 -1.67 -4.19
CA THR A 139 -0.86 -0.30 -4.41
C THR A 139 -1.96 0.48 -5.13
N TYR A 140 -2.37 1.59 -4.54
CA TYR A 140 -3.42 2.46 -5.07
C TYR A 140 -2.79 3.78 -5.53
N HIS A 141 -3.32 4.31 -6.62
CA HIS A 141 -2.86 5.57 -7.20
C HIS A 141 -3.97 6.61 -7.13
N LYS A 142 -3.59 7.83 -6.79
CA LYS A 142 -4.52 8.95 -6.68
C LYS A 142 -5.15 9.25 -8.04
N SER A 143 -6.47 9.37 -8.07
CA SER A 143 -7.26 9.75 -9.24
C SER A 143 -7.35 11.26 -9.42
#